data_AF-A0A2Z3I2R1-F1
#
_entry.id   AF-A0A2Z3I2R1-F1
#
_cell.length_a   1.000
_cell.length_b   1.000
_cell.length_c   1.000
_cell.angle_alpha   90.00
_cell.angle_beta   90.00
_cell.angle_gamma   90.00
#
_symmetry.space_group_name_H-M   'P 1'
#
loop_
_entity.id
_entity.type
_entity.pdbx_description
1 polymer ?
#
loop_
_entity_poly.entity_id
_entity_poly.type
_entity_poly.pdbx_seq_one_letter_code
_entity_poly.pdbx_strand_id
1 'polypeptide(L)'
;MASTVIRSVGIDVGTTTTQVIFSRLELVNRASISQVPHYEFTKREIVYESPVIFTPIDFEGRIREEELLAFILDQYKAAGVTPDELESGAIIITGETSKARNARPAVMSLAESLGNFVVATAGPHLESIIAGHGSGASELSRTLIGRVLNIDIGGGTANYALFEAGETVSSACINIGGRLLETDQQGRVIRAHAPGKLICQTLFGSQCDPLTLTRHQLAQVTDLMADLLYQVVIGQPSDLANQLMMTDLMPASGVLNALTISGGVGTYVYQPATDDELFKFGDIGPLLARSIANHAGFNTQTLKQPKQTIRATVIGAGAHTLSLSGSTIWLKEVQLPIRNIPVIHTKVSGDPLDKDELLSAWQQAVTQHDLLAEKDLYALTLPNNLPVTYRAIQQCVEALVSFTARHTNSQPLIIIARQDLGKVLGMLLQPQLSGRTLAVIDEVITREGDYIDIGNPLFGGEIVPITVKSLAFPS
;
A
#
# COMPACT_ATOMS: atom_id res chain seq x y z
N MET A 1 31.86 -5.44 2.11
CA MET A 1 30.84 -5.52 1.05
C MET A 1 30.71 -4.14 0.45
N ALA A 2 30.67 -4.01 -0.88
CA ALA A 2 30.44 -2.70 -1.51
C ALA A 2 28.97 -2.33 -1.31
N SER A 3 28.69 -1.16 -0.76
CA SER A 3 27.35 -0.56 -0.75
C SER A 3 27.29 0.56 -1.79
N THR A 4 26.16 0.66 -2.47
CA THR A 4 25.86 1.74 -3.43
C THR A 4 24.70 2.55 -2.89
N VAL A 5 24.74 3.88 -3.08
CA VAL A 5 23.66 4.77 -2.64
C VAL A 5 22.86 5.21 -3.86
N ILE A 6 21.56 5.01 -3.80
CA ILE A 6 20.58 5.40 -4.83
C ILE A 6 19.80 6.61 -4.34
N ARG A 7 19.62 7.63 -5.20
CA ARG A 7 18.68 8.74 -4.92
C ARG A 7 17.27 8.36 -5.36
N SER A 8 16.30 8.57 -4.48
CA SER A 8 14.90 8.19 -4.69
C SER A 8 13.94 9.31 -4.33
N VAL A 9 12.79 9.37 -5.00
CA VAL A 9 11.65 10.24 -4.67
C VAL A 9 10.42 9.40 -4.32
N GLY A 10 9.71 9.80 -3.27
CA GLY A 10 8.39 9.27 -2.95
C GLY A 10 7.35 10.37 -3.07
N ILE A 11 6.26 10.12 -3.77
CA ILE A 11 5.15 11.05 -3.95
C ILE A 11 3.87 10.34 -3.50
N ASP A 12 3.19 10.87 -2.50
CA ASP A 12 1.89 10.37 -2.05
C ASP A 12 0.82 11.38 -2.44
N VAL A 13 -0.14 10.92 -3.26
CA VAL A 13 -1.25 11.70 -3.78
C VAL A 13 -2.53 11.13 -3.15
N GLY A 14 -2.84 11.60 -1.94
CA GLY A 14 -4.02 11.16 -1.20
C GLY A 14 -5.27 11.97 -1.50
N THR A 15 -6.36 11.60 -0.82
CA THR A 15 -7.67 12.28 -0.93
C THR A 15 -7.63 13.70 -0.40
N THR A 16 -6.98 13.87 0.75
CA THR A 16 -6.94 15.16 1.43
C THR A 16 -5.63 15.87 1.14
N THR A 17 -4.51 15.15 1.14
CA THR A 17 -3.18 15.73 1.15
C THR A 17 -2.26 15.12 0.12
N THR A 18 -1.37 15.95 -0.42
CA THR A 18 -0.25 15.53 -1.27
C THR A 18 1.06 15.93 -0.62
N GLN A 19 2.06 15.07 -0.74
CA GLN A 19 3.39 15.29 -0.18
C GLN A 19 4.49 14.57 -0.98
N VAL A 20 5.72 15.10 -0.89
CA VAL A 20 6.90 14.61 -1.58
C VAL A 20 8.04 14.43 -0.57
N ILE A 21 8.75 13.31 -0.66
CA ILE A 21 10.02 13.10 0.05
C ILE A 21 11.12 12.75 -0.93
N PHE A 22 12.33 13.21 -0.64
CA PHE A 22 13.54 12.72 -1.31
C PHE A 22 14.37 11.93 -0.32
N SER A 23 14.90 10.80 -0.76
CA SER A 23 15.66 9.88 0.09
C SER A 23 16.94 9.40 -0.60
N ARG A 24 17.92 9.03 0.22
CA ARG A 24 19.08 8.22 -0.15
C ARG A 24 18.87 6.81 0.38
N LEU A 25 19.04 5.82 -0.50
CA LEU A 25 18.83 4.42 -0.19
C LEU A 25 20.14 3.68 -0.32
N GLU A 26 20.59 3.04 0.76
CA GLU A 26 21.80 2.22 0.75
C GLU A 26 21.45 0.79 0.33
N LEU A 27 22.01 0.38 -0.80
CA LEU A 27 21.83 -0.92 -1.42
C LEU A 27 23.06 -1.79 -1.20
N VAL A 28 22.86 -3.02 -0.73
CA VAL A 28 23.94 -4.00 -0.51
C VAL A 28 23.62 -5.28 -1.28
N ASN A 29 24.59 -5.76 -2.07
CA ASN A 29 24.50 -7.10 -2.65
C ASN A 29 24.84 -8.15 -1.57
N ARG A 30 23.85 -8.97 -1.24
CA ARG A 30 23.94 -10.09 -0.29
C ARG A 30 24.26 -11.42 -0.96
N ALA A 31 24.17 -11.50 -2.29
CA ALA A 31 24.53 -12.71 -3.00
C ALA A 31 26.04 -12.95 -2.93
N SER A 32 26.42 -14.22 -2.88
CA SER A 32 27.80 -14.62 -3.05
C SER A 32 28.27 -14.38 -4.50
N ILE A 33 29.58 -14.28 -4.73
CA ILE A 33 30.16 -13.90 -6.04
C ILE A 33 29.71 -14.82 -7.20
N SER A 34 29.37 -16.08 -6.90
CA SER A 34 28.93 -17.07 -7.88
C SER A 34 27.41 -17.16 -8.05
N GLN A 35 26.64 -16.31 -7.36
CA GLN A 35 25.18 -16.28 -7.42
C GLN A 35 24.70 -15.02 -8.14
N VAL A 36 23.48 -15.08 -8.68
CA VAL A 36 22.78 -13.90 -9.21
C VAL A 36 22.74 -12.83 -8.11
N PRO A 37 23.16 -11.57 -8.39
CA PRO A 37 23.14 -10.48 -7.41
C PRO A 37 21.80 -10.36 -6.69
N HIS A 38 21.84 -10.26 -5.36
CA HIS A 38 20.67 -10.10 -4.51
C HIS A 38 20.82 -8.82 -3.72
N TYR A 39 20.19 -7.76 -4.20
CA TYR A 39 20.33 -6.43 -3.62
C TYR A 39 19.27 -6.17 -2.54
N GLU A 40 19.69 -5.74 -1.36
CA GLU A 40 18.81 -5.38 -0.25
C GLU A 40 19.00 -3.92 0.16
N PHE A 41 17.90 -3.24 0.49
CA PHE A 41 17.95 -1.95 1.17
C PHE A 41 18.32 -2.18 2.62
N THR A 42 19.44 -1.59 3.02
CA THR A 42 19.93 -1.69 4.40
C THR A 42 19.71 -0.41 5.18
N LYS A 43 19.56 0.72 4.48
CA LYS A 43 19.33 2.02 5.10
C LYS A 43 18.55 2.95 4.18
N ARG A 44 17.68 3.76 4.77
CA ARG A 44 17.02 4.91 4.15
C ARG A 44 17.34 6.17 4.95
N GLU A 45 17.79 7.21 4.26
CA GLU A 45 17.98 8.54 4.82
C GLU A 45 17.11 9.52 4.06
N ILE A 46 16.18 10.17 4.76
CA ILE A 46 15.34 11.21 4.17
C ILE A 46 16.16 12.50 4.10
N VAL A 47 16.37 13.01 2.90
CA VAL A 47 17.21 14.21 2.66
C VAL A 47 16.38 15.48 2.51
N TYR A 48 15.11 15.36 2.13
CA TYR A 48 14.16 16.47 2.04
C TYR A 48 12.74 15.97 2.24
N GLU A 49 11.93 16.81 2.88
CA GLU A 49 10.50 16.61 3.07
C GLU A 49 9.75 17.86 2.67
N SER A 50 8.76 17.73 1.79
CA SER A 50 7.93 18.86 1.38
C SER A 50 7.02 19.34 2.52
N PRO A 51 6.51 20.57 2.42
CA PRO A 51 5.24 20.92 3.06
C PRO A 51 4.15 19.93 2.62
N VAL A 52 3.21 19.66 3.50
CA VAL A 52 1.98 18.92 3.16
C VAL A 52 0.99 19.91 2.61
N ILE A 53 0.51 19.71 1.38
CA ILE A 53 -0.52 20.55 0.76
C ILE A 53 -1.83 19.79 0.70
N PHE A 54 -2.94 20.51 0.50
CA PHE A 54 -4.17 19.85 0.07
C PHE A 54 -4.02 19.36 -1.36
N THR A 55 -4.45 18.13 -1.61
CA THR A 55 -4.43 17.57 -2.96
C THR A 55 -5.26 18.46 -3.87
N PRO A 56 -4.73 18.92 -5.02
CA PRO A 56 -5.42 19.84 -5.90
C PRO A 56 -6.49 19.09 -6.69
N ILE A 57 -7.61 18.77 -6.04
CA ILE A 57 -8.77 18.11 -6.62
C ILE A 57 -9.87 19.14 -6.87
N ASP A 58 -10.57 19.04 -8.00
CA ASP A 58 -11.74 19.87 -8.29
C ASP A 58 -13.03 19.34 -7.60
N PHE A 59 -14.15 20.07 -7.77
CA PHE A 59 -15.43 19.68 -7.16
C PHE A 59 -16.03 18.39 -7.75
N GLU A 60 -15.60 17.98 -8.94
CA GLU A 60 -16.02 16.72 -9.57
C GLU A 60 -15.13 15.54 -9.16
N GLY A 61 -14.13 15.77 -8.30
CA GLY A 61 -13.20 14.75 -7.85
C GLY A 61 -12.08 14.47 -8.84
N ARG A 62 -11.74 15.39 -9.76
CA ARG A 62 -10.64 15.23 -10.72
C ARG A 62 -9.37 15.92 -10.21
N ILE A 63 -8.22 15.30 -10.45
CA ILE A 63 -6.93 15.89 -10.14
C ILE A 63 -6.65 17.03 -11.14
N ARG A 64 -6.30 18.22 -10.62
CA ARG A 64 -5.79 19.36 -11.39
C ARG A 64 -4.30 19.13 -11.65
N GLU A 65 -4.02 18.47 -12.77
CA GLU A 65 -2.71 17.90 -13.11
C GLU A 65 -1.59 18.95 -13.16
N GLU A 66 -1.88 20.12 -13.73
CA GLU A 66 -0.91 21.22 -13.82
C GLU A 66 -0.50 21.77 -12.45
N GLU A 67 -1.46 21.92 -11.53
CA GLU A 67 -1.19 22.37 -10.15
C GLU A 67 -0.38 21.33 -9.37
N LEU A 68 -0.71 20.04 -9.54
CA LEU A 68 0.02 18.94 -8.91
C LEU A 68 1.46 18.88 -9.44
N LEU A 69 1.66 18.97 -10.76
CA LEU A 69 2.97 18.97 -11.38
C LEU A 69 3.81 20.18 -10.94
N ALA A 70 3.21 21.38 -10.94
CA ALA A 70 3.88 22.59 -10.49
C ALA A 70 4.37 22.46 -9.04
N PHE A 71 3.52 21.97 -8.14
CA PHE A 71 3.89 21.70 -6.75
C PHE A 71 5.09 20.75 -6.66
N ILE A 72 5.04 19.62 -7.36
CA ILE A 72 6.10 18.61 -7.35
C ILE A 72 7.42 19.19 -7.87
N LEU A 73 7.42 19.86 -9.02
CA LEU A 73 8.61 20.48 -9.59
C LEU A 73 9.21 21.56 -8.69
N ASP A 74 8.39 22.30 -7.96
CA ASP A 74 8.87 23.25 -6.96
C ASP A 74 9.54 22.54 -5.77
N GLN A 75 9.11 21.33 -5.41
CA GLN A 75 9.80 20.52 -4.40
C GLN A 75 11.16 19.99 -4.89
N TYR A 76 11.30 19.64 -6.18
CA TYR A 76 12.60 19.30 -6.77
C TYR A 76 13.57 20.48 -6.65
N LYS A 77 13.13 21.68 -7.02
CA LYS A 77 13.94 22.91 -6.89
C LYS A 77 14.31 23.17 -5.43
N ALA A 78 13.36 23.05 -4.50
CA ALA A 78 13.59 23.28 -3.08
C ALA A 78 14.54 22.25 -2.45
N ALA A 79 14.50 20.99 -2.91
CA ALA A 79 15.43 19.95 -2.52
C ALA A 79 16.81 20.07 -3.19
N GLY A 80 16.95 20.94 -4.20
CA GLY A 80 18.18 21.08 -4.99
C GLY A 80 18.49 19.83 -5.83
N VAL A 81 17.45 19.10 -6.26
CA VAL A 81 17.57 17.85 -7.03
C VAL A 81 16.99 18.07 -8.42
N THR A 82 17.69 17.64 -9.47
CA THR A 82 17.12 17.60 -10.82
C THR A 82 16.56 16.21 -11.14
N PRO A 83 15.50 16.08 -11.98
CA PRO A 83 14.92 14.78 -12.33
C PRO A 83 15.94 13.74 -12.80
N ASP A 84 16.95 14.14 -13.60
CA ASP A 84 18.00 13.25 -14.12
C ASP A 84 18.96 12.70 -13.04
N GLU A 85 18.98 13.29 -11.84
CA GLU A 85 19.75 12.77 -10.70
C GLU A 85 19.01 11.68 -9.92
N LEU A 86 17.72 11.50 -10.17
CA LEU A 86 16.95 10.45 -9.52
C LEU A 86 17.07 9.17 -10.31
N GLU A 87 17.59 8.16 -9.63
CA GLU A 87 17.68 6.82 -10.17
C GLU A 87 16.36 6.09 -9.95
N SER A 88 15.64 6.39 -8.86
CA SER A 88 14.37 5.72 -8.53
C SER A 88 13.27 6.66 -8.08
N GLY A 89 12.04 6.17 -8.15
CA GLY A 89 10.92 6.86 -7.52
C GLY A 89 9.66 6.02 -7.49
N ALA A 90 8.76 6.40 -6.60
CA ALA A 90 7.43 5.83 -6.50
C ALA A 90 6.39 6.93 -6.31
N ILE A 91 5.28 6.80 -7.03
CA ILE A 91 4.08 7.61 -6.86
C ILE A 91 2.97 6.69 -6.41
N ILE A 92 2.42 6.97 -5.24
CA ILE A 92 1.31 6.23 -4.65
C ILE A 92 0.08 7.11 -4.70
N ILE A 93 -0.98 6.59 -5.29
CA ILE A 93 -2.31 7.22 -5.30
C ILE A 93 -3.16 6.50 -4.25
N THR A 94 -3.63 7.23 -3.24
CA THR A 94 -4.28 6.65 -2.05
C THR A 94 -5.70 7.18 -1.83
N GLY A 95 -6.46 6.46 -0.99
CA GLY A 95 -7.83 6.80 -0.61
C GLY A 95 -8.80 6.93 -1.79
N GLU A 96 -9.82 7.78 -1.64
CA GLU A 96 -10.82 8.08 -2.68
C GLU A 96 -10.22 8.73 -3.94
N THR A 97 -9.02 9.33 -3.89
CA THR A 97 -8.32 9.83 -5.09
C THR A 97 -8.02 8.70 -6.07
N SER A 98 -7.80 7.47 -5.60
CA SER A 98 -7.64 6.29 -6.49
C SER A 98 -8.85 6.07 -7.41
N LYS A 99 -10.05 6.51 -6.99
CA LYS A 99 -11.30 6.40 -7.74
C LYS A 99 -11.60 7.61 -8.63
N ALA A 100 -10.80 8.67 -8.53
CA ALA A 100 -10.93 9.84 -9.40
C ALA A 100 -10.74 9.41 -10.86
N ARG A 101 -11.64 9.86 -11.73
CA ARG A 101 -11.72 9.38 -13.13
C ARG A 101 -10.43 9.60 -13.91
N ASN A 102 -9.65 10.64 -13.58
CA ASN A 102 -8.39 10.94 -14.24
C ASN A 102 -7.14 10.67 -13.39
N ALA A 103 -7.25 10.16 -12.15
CA ALA A 103 -6.08 10.07 -11.27
C ALA A 103 -4.94 9.21 -11.84
N ARG A 104 -5.25 8.01 -12.33
CA ARG A 104 -4.25 7.12 -12.90
C ARG A 104 -3.62 7.69 -14.19
N PRO A 105 -4.38 8.16 -15.20
CA PRO A 105 -3.80 8.84 -16.36
C PRO A 105 -2.94 10.07 -16.00
N ALA A 106 -3.42 10.93 -15.11
CA ALA A 106 -2.72 12.14 -14.65
C ALA A 106 -1.35 11.80 -14.05
N VAL A 107 -1.34 10.82 -13.14
CA VAL A 107 -0.13 10.42 -12.43
C VAL A 107 0.82 9.63 -13.32
N MET A 108 0.32 8.84 -14.27
CA MET A 108 1.16 8.16 -15.27
C MET A 108 1.87 9.17 -16.18
N SER A 109 1.16 10.18 -16.67
CA SER A 109 1.75 11.30 -17.44
C SER A 109 2.83 12.02 -16.64
N LEU A 110 2.55 12.27 -15.36
CA LEU A 110 3.51 12.89 -14.45
C LEU A 110 4.75 11.99 -14.22
N ALA A 111 4.57 10.69 -14.01
CA ALA A 111 5.69 9.75 -13.87
C ALA A 111 6.58 9.76 -15.13
N GLU A 112 5.99 9.71 -16.33
CA GLU A 112 6.75 9.76 -17.59
C GLU A 112 7.61 11.03 -17.72
N SER A 113 7.15 12.16 -17.17
CA SER A 113 7.90 13.42 -17.18
C SER A 113 9.02 13.50 -16.13
N LEU A 114 8.96 12.68 -15.08
CA LEU A 114 9.88 12.75 -13.94
C LEU A 114 10.91 11.60 -13.90
N GLY A 115 10.64 10.47 -14.57
CA GLY A 115 11.55 9.32 -14.64
C GLY A 115 10.82 7.97 -14.72
N ASN A 116 11.55 6.85 -14.71
CA ASN A 116 10.91 5.52 -14.71
C ASN A 116 10.45 5.12 -13.30
N PHE A 117 9.38 5.75 -12.81
CA PHE A 117 8.87 5.53 -11.47
C PHE A 117 7.86 4.39 -11.38
N VAL A 118 7.74 3.82 -10.19
CA VAL A 118 6.61 2.95 -9.83
C VAL A 118 5.39 3.84 -9.70
N VAL A 119 4.31 3.53 -10.42
CA VAL A 119 3.01 4.15 -10.17
C VAL A 119 2.11 3.07 -9.59
N ALA A 120 1.81 3.21 -8.31
CA ALA A 120 0.93 2.32 -7.57
C ALA A 120 -0.37 3.04 -7.26
N THR A 121 -1.49 2.43 -7.60
CA THR A 121 -2.80 2.83 -7.06
C THR A 121 -3.05 1.92 -5.87
N ALA A 122 -3.05 2.49 -4.68
CA ALA A 122 -3.31 1.77 -3.45
C ALA A 122 -4.76 2.02 -3.03
N GLY A 123 -5.54 0.94 -3.01
CA GLY A 123 -6.82 0.96 -2.34
C GLY A 123 -6.63 0.84 -0.82
N PRO A 124 -7.72 0.63 -0.07
CA PRO A 124 -7.67 0.64 1.38
C PRO A 124 -6.73 -0.42 1.98
N HIS A 125 -6.61 -1.61 1.38
CA HIS A 125 -5.74 -2.66 1.92
C HIS A 125 -4.26 -2.33 1.72
N LEU A 126 -3.86 -1.97 0.51
CA LEU A 126 -2.48 -1.68 0.16
C LEU A 126 -2.00 -0.40 0.86
N GLU A 127 -2.84 0.62 0.95
CA GLU A 127 -2.55 1.85 1.71
C GLU A 127 -2.27 1.53 3.19
N SER A 128 -3.10 0.68 3.80
CA SER A 128 -2.90 0.23 5.18
C SER A 128 -1.56 -0.45 5.38
N ILE A 129 -1.19 -1.36 4.48
CA ILE A 129 0.06 -2.12 4.54
C ILE A 129 1.26 -1.18 4.38
N ILE A 130 1.22 -0.29 3.39
CA ILE A 130 2.28 0.70 3.13
C ILE A 130 2.48 1.62 4.35
N ALA A 131 1.40 2.15 4.93
CA ALA A 131 1.46 2.98 6.13
C ALA A 131 2.00 2.18 7.34
N GLY A 132 1.62 0.92 7.47
CA GLY A 132 2.14 0.00 8.47
C GLY A 132 3.65 -0.24 8.37
N HIS A 133 4.18 -0.43 7.16
CA HIS A 133 5.63 -0.51 6.95
C HIS A 133 6.31 0.83 7.22
N GLY A 134 5.78 1.92 6.69
CA GLY A 134 6.37 3.25 6.83
C GLY A 134 6.38 3.80 8.25
N SER A 135 5.43 3.41 9.09
CA SER A 135 5.41 3.72 10.54
C SER A 135 6.45 2.93 11.34
N GLY A 136 6.95 1.82 10.78
CA GLY A 136 7.87 0.88 11.42
C GLY A 136 7.18 -0.24 12.18
N ALA A 137 5.85 -0.43 12.03
CA ALA A 137 5.12 -1.47 12.75
C ALA A 137 5.54 -2.90 12.35
N SER A 138 5.83 -3.13 11.07
CA SER A 138 6.39 -4.41 10.59
C SER A 138 7.75 -4.72 11.28
N GLU A 139 8.70 -3.77 11.29
CA GLU A 139 10.00 -3.95 11.94
C GLU A 139 9.87 -4.17 13.46
N LEU A 140 8.95 -3.46 14.11
CA LEU A 140 8.64 -3.63 15.51
C LEU A 140 8.11 -5.05 15.79
N SER A 141 7.22 -5.57 14.94
CA SER A 141 6.66 -6.92 15.08
C SER A 141 7.72 -8.01 14.93
N ARG A 142 8.71 -7.80 14.04
CA ARG A 142 9.87 -8.66 13.87
C ARG A 142 10.76 -8.66 15.11
N THR A 143 11.03 -7.47 15.65
CA THR A 143 11.88 -7.31 16.85
C THR A 143 11.25 -7.93 18.10
N LEU A 144 9.93 -7.80 18.24
CA LEU A 144 9.18 -8.38 19.35
C LEU A 144 8.85 -9.86 19.16
N ILE A 145 9.04 -10.40 17.95
CA ILE A 145 8.56 -11.74 17.54
C ILE A 145 7.09 -11.91 17.94
N GLY A 146 6.26 -10.96 17.51
CA GLY A 146 4.88 -10.85 17.99
C GLY A 146 3.98 -10.07 17.07
N ARG A 147 2.76 -9.82 17.54
CA ARG A 147 1.70 -9.12 16.80
C ARG A 147 1.72 -7.63 17.08
N VAL A 148 1.80 -6.83 16.02
CA VAL A 148 1.73 -5.37 16.09
C VAL A 148 0.68 -4.87 15.13
N LEU A 149 -0.26 -4.09 15.65
CA LEU A 149 -1.26 -3.41 14.84
C LEU A 149 -0.85 -1.95 14.63
N ASN A 150 -0.86 -1.49 13.39
CA ASN A 150 -0.80 -0.06 13.07
C ASN A 150 -2.18 0.46 12.69
N ILE A 151 -2.51 1.67 13.17
CA ILE A 151 -3.69 2.43 12.74
C ILE A 151 -3.21 3.76 12.16
N ASP A 152 -3.26 3.91 10.84
CA ASP A 152 -2.95 5.17 10.17
C ASP A 152 -4.20 6.02 10.03
N ILE A 153 -4.28 7.13 10.77
CA ILE A 153 -5.49 7.96 10.83
C ILE A 153 -5.27 9.26 10.07
N GLY A 154 -5.92 9.34 8.91
CA GLY A 154 -5.89 10.48 7.99
C GLY A 154 -7.09 11.42 8.14
N GLY A 155 -7.39 12.13 7.06
CA GLY A 155 -8.53 13.05 6.99
C GLY A 155 -9.87 12.33 6.83
N GLY A 156 -9.97 11.33 5.96
CA GLY A 156 -11.23 10.63 5.67
C GLY A 156 -11.36 9.25 6.34
N THR A 157 -10.24 8.57 6.54
CA THR A 157 -10.19 7.15 6.88
C THR A 157 -9.16 6.84 7.95
N ALA A 158 -9.34 5.69 8.59
CA ALA A 158 -8.36 5.04 9.45
C ALA A 158 -8.04 3.65 8.88
N ASN A 159 -6.78 3.45 8.55
CA ASN A 159 -6.25 2.29 7.87
C ASN A 159 -5.52 1.37 8.87
N TYR A 160 -5.93 0.11 8.96
CA TYR A 160 -5.42 -0.87 9.91
C TYR A 160 -4.53 -1.87 9.19
N ALA A 161 -3.34 -2.13 9.73
CA ALA A 161 -2.47 -3.22 9.26
C ALA A 161 -1.90 -4.01 10.43
N LEU A 162 -2.19 -5.31 10.45
CA LEU A 162 -1.68 -6.25 11.44
C LEU A 162 -0.45 -6.96 10.89
N PHE A 163 0.66 -6.88 11.64
CA PHE A 163 1.89 -7.60 11.34
C PHE A 163 2.20 -8.63 12.42
N GLU A 164 2.77 -9.76 12.02
CA GLU A 164 3.27 -10.81 12.93
C GLU A 164 4.69 -11.18 12.51
N ALA A 165 5.66 -11.00 13.40
CA ALA A 165 7.08 -11.33 13.15
C ALA A 165 7.67 -10.70 11.85
N GLY A 166 7.19 -9.53 11.45
CA GLY A 166 7.61 -8.81 10.24
C GLY A 166 6.69 -9.00 9.04
N GLU A 167 5.76 -9.95 9.09
CA GLU A 167 4.89 -10.33 7.98
C GLU A 167 3.52 -9.69 8.08
N THR A 168 2.97 -9.23 6.96
CA THR A 168 1.57 -8.78 6.85
C THR A 168 0.63 -9.96 7.07
N VAL A 169 -0.29 -9.82 8.03
CA VAL A 169 -1.34 -10.81 8.35
C VAL A 169 -2.67 -10.40 7.74
N SER A 170 -3.12 -9.18 8.04
CA SER A 170 -4.40 -8.64 7.60
C SER A 170 -4.38 -7.12 7.57
N SER A 171 -5.34 -6.55 6.84
CA SER A 171 -5.60 -5.11 6.85
C SER A 171 -7.09 -4.85 6.80
N ALA A 172 -7.49 -3.66 7.25
CA ALA A 172 -8.87 -3.19 7.15
C ALA A 172 -8.92 -1.66 7.13
N CYS A 173 -10.05 -1.08 6.71
CA CYS A 173 -10.21 0.35 6.64
C CYS A 173 -11.62 0.76 7.10
N ILE A 174 -11.70 1.85 7.87
CA ILE A 174 -12.96 2.46 8.31
C ILE A 174 -12.99 3.94 7.94
N ASN A 175 -14.16 4.45 7.56
CA ASN A 175 -14.41 5.87 7.28
C ASN A 175 -14.47 6.71 8.57
N ILE A 176 -13.34 6.80 9.28
CA ILE A 176 -13.14 7.66 10.44
C ILE A 176 -11.84 8.43 10.25
N GLY A 177 -11.91 9.75 10.22
CA GLY A 177 -10.73 10.61 10.10
C GLY A 177 -11.00 12.04 10.55
N GLY A 178 -9.95 12.85 10.63
CA GLY A 178 -10.02 14.21 11.18
C GLY A 178 -10.88 15.19 10.37
N ARG A 179 -11.12 14.91 9.10
CA ARG A 179 -11.76 15.83 8.14
C ARG A 179 -13.16 15.42 7.73
N LEU A 180 -13.77 14.46 8.43
CA LEU A 180 -15.20 14.16 8.25
C LEU A 180 -16.09 15.37 8.54
N LEU A 181 -15.64 16.26 9.43
CA LEU A 181 -16.18 17.59 9.67
C LEU A 181 -15.08 18.63 9.40
N GLU A 182 -15.28 19.47 8.39
CA GLU A 182 -14.43 20.62 8.11
C GLU A 182 -14.92 21.81 8.93
N THR A 183 -14.00 22.56 9.50
CA THR A 183 -14.26 23.68 10.40
C THR A 183 -13.56 24.95 9.95
N ASP A 184 -14.03 26.09 10.44
CA ASP A 184 -13.18 27.28 10.50
C ASP A 184 -12.19 27.20 11.68
N GLN A 185 -11.28 28.18 11.78
CA GLN A 185 -10.31 28.26 12.86
C GLN A 185 -10.95 28.42 14.26
N GLN A 186 -12.26 28.71 14.34
CA GLN A 186 -13.02 28.82 15.58
C GLN A 186 -13.81 27.54 15.91
N GLY A 187 -13.68 26.48 15.10
CA GLY A 187 -14.38 25.22 15.30
C GLY A 187 -15.85 25.25 14.89
N ARG A 188 -16.28 26.23 14.08
CA ARG A 188 -17.61 26.18 13.45
C ARG A 188 -17.54 25.27 12.25
N VAL A 189 -18.43 24.28 12.17
CA VAL A 189 -18.47 23.34 11.06
C VAL A 189 -18.94 24.08 9.80
N ILE A 190 -18.11 24.06 8.77
CA ILE A 190 -18.41 24.66 7.45
C ILE A 190 -18.86 23.61 6.44
N ARG A 191 -18.50 22.35 6.66
CA ARG A 191 -18.88 21.22 5.80
C ARG A 191 -18.80 19.91 6.56
N ALA A 192 -19.74 19.00 6.26
CA ALA A 192 -19.74 17.65 6.79
C ALA A 192 -19.81 16.64 5.64
N HIS A 193 -18.94 15.63 5.68
CA HIS A 193 -18.93 14.51 4.75
C HIS A 193 -19.91 13.43 5.19
N ALA A 194 -20.32 12.53 4.28
CA ALA A 194 -21.37 11.56 4.55
C ALA A 194 -21.11 10.68 5.80
N PRO A 195 -19.89 10.16 6.04
CA PRO A 195 -19.59 9.41 7.27
C PRO A 195 -19.73 10.28 8.53
N GLY A 196 -19.27 11.53 8.49
CA GLY A 196 -19.43 12.49 9.59
C GLY A 196 -20.89 12.80 9.89
N LYS A 197 -21.72 12.99 8.87
CA LYS A 197 -23.17 13.18 9.01
C LYS A 197 -23.82 11.99 9.70
N LEU A 198 -23.47 10.77 9.30
CA LEU A 198 -24.00 9.55 9.90
C LEU A 198 -23.69 9.50 11.41
N ILE A 199 -22.45 9.76 11.80
CA ILE A 199 -22.01 9.80 13.21
C ILE A 199 -22.78 10.86 14.00
N CYS A 200 -22.92 12.08 13.45
CA CYS A 200 -23.69 13.15 14.08
C CYS A 200 -25.17 12.79 14.25
N GLN A 201 -25.76 12.12 13.26
CA GLN A 201 -27.15 11.67 13.32
C GLN A 201 -27.37 10.54 14.33
N THR A 202 -26.40 9.65 14.49
CA THR A 202 -26.45 8.61 15.53
C THR A 202 -26.41 9.22 16.93
N LEU A 203 -25.58 10.25 17.15
CA LEU A 203 -25.45 10.89 18.47
C LEU A 203 -26.63 11.81 18.81
N PHE A 204 -27.09 12.61 17.85
CA PHE A 204 -28.00 13.73 18.10
C PHE A 204 -29.36 13.60 17.41
N GLY A 205 -29.60 12.50 16.71
CA GLY A 205 -30.85 12.20 16.00
C GLY A 205 -30.80 12.51 14.51
N SER A 206 -31.71 11.89 13.74
CA SER A 206 -31.72 11.92 12.26
C SER A 206 -31.87 13.31 11.64
N GLN A 207 -32.41 14.28 12.38
CA GLN A 207 -32.58 15.68 11.95
C GLN A 207 -31.42 16.59 12.35
N CYS A 208 -30.34 16.04 12.93
CA CYS A 208 -29.16 16.81 13.30
C CYS A 208 -28.52 17.45 12.06
N ASP A 209 -28.31 18.76 12.11
CA ASP A 209 -27.49 19.49 11.15
C ASP A 209 -26.07 19.69 11.73
N PRO A 210 -25.04 19.01 11.19
CA PRO A 210 -23.67 19.15 11.66
C PRO A 210 -23.13 20.59 11.65
N LEU A 211 -23.67 21.46 10.80
CA LEU A 211 -23.27 22.87 10.72
C LEU A 211 -23.60 23.67 12.00
N THR A 212 -24.53 23.16 12.80
CA THR A 212 -25.00 23.81 14.04
C THR A 212 -24.31 23.30 15.30
N LEU A 213 -23.38 22.34 15.18
CA LEU A 213 -22.74 21.72 16.34
C LEU A 213 -21.86 22.70 17.10
N THR A 214 -21.99 22.65 18.42
CA THR A 214 -21.10 23.36 19.35
C THR A 214 -19.77 22.61 19.51
N ARG A 215 -18.72 23.29 20.00
CA ARG A 215 -17.43 22.65 20.32
C ARG A 215 -17.58 21.48 21.30
N HIS A 216 -18.50 21.57 22.24
CA HIS A 216 -18.80 20.47 23.17
C HIS A 216 -19.37 19.26 22.42
N GLN A 217 -20.31 19.48 21.49
CA GLN A 217 -20.86 18.39 20.68
C GLN A 217 -19.82 17.80 19.72
N LEU A 218 -18.88 18.61 19.20
CA LEU A 218 -17.75 18.10 18.41
C LEU A 218 -16.86 17.17 19.24
N ALA A 219 -16.64 17.46 20.52
CA ALA A 219 -15.92 16.55 21.42
C ALA A 219 -16.68 15.21 21.60
N GLN A 220 -18.00 15.25 21.74
CA GLN A 220 -18.81 14.02 21.80
C GLN A 220 -18.74 13.20 20.50
N VAL A 221 -18.67 13.88 19.34
CA VAL A 221 -18.47 13.24 18.04
C VAL A 221 -17.11 12.54 17.99
N THR A 222 -16.04 13.22 18.41
CA THR A 222 -14.69 12.63 18.39
C THR A 222 -14.51 11.52 19.42
N ASP A 223 -15.21 11.59 20.56
CA ASP A 223 -15.23 10.52 21.57
C ASP A 223 -15.88 9.26 21.00
N LEU A 224 -17.02 9.38 20.30
CA LEU A 224 -17.64 8.25 19.61
C LEU A 224 -16.73 7.72 18.49
N MET A 225 -16.08 8.59 17.72
CA MET A 225 -15.12 8.16 16.71
C MET A 225 -13.95 7.36 17.31
N ALA A 226 -13.41 7.79 18.45
CA ALA A 226 -12.36 7.05 19.16
C ALA A 226 -12.86 5.67 19.64
N ASP A 227 -14.08 5.58 20.15
CA ASP A 227 -14.70 4.31 20.55
C ASP A 227 -14.88 3.37 19.34
N LEU A 228 -15.40 3.87 18.21
CA LEU A 228 -15.56 3.09 16.99
C LEU A 228 -14.21 2.57 16.43
N LEU A 229 -13.15 3.37 16.49
CA LEU A 229 -11.80 2.92 16.13
C LEU A 229 -11.35 1.77 17.05
N TYR A 230 -11.56 1.91 18.36
CA TYR A 230 -11.20 0.87 19.31
C TYR A 230 -12.01 -0.42 19.15
N GLN A 231 -13.30 -0.33 18.81
CA GLN A 231 -14.14 -1.48 18.50
C GLN A 231 -13.55 -2.35 17.38
N VAL A 232 -12.96 -1.73 16.36
CA VAL A 232 -12.27 -2.44 15.27
C VAL A 232 -11.00 -3.14 15.79
N VAL A 233 -10.23 -2.49 16.68
CA VAL A 233 -9.02 -3.10 17.28
C VAL A 233 -9.34 -4.41 18.01
N ILE A 234 -10.44 -4.43 18.76
CA ILE A 234 -10.86 -5.61 19.55
C ILE A 234 -11.72 -6.60 18.76
N GLY A 235 -12.02 -6.32 17.48
CA GLY A 235 -12.85 -7.17 16.64
C GLY A 235 -14.32 -7.25 17.07
N GLN A 236 -14.86 -6.19 17.69
CA GLN A 236 -16.25 -6.11 18.15
C GLN A 236 -16.94 -4.86 17.61
N PRO A 237 -17.10 -4.72 16.28
CA PRO A 237 -17.73 -3.55 15.68
C PRO A 237 -19.23 -3.50 15.99
N SER A 238 -19.70 -2.33 16.43
CA SER A 238 -21.13 -2.00 16.47
C SER A 238 -21.74 -1.88 15.07
N ASP A 239 -23.07 -1.79 15.00
CA ASP A 239 -23.77 -1.56 13.72
C ASP A 239 -23.30 -0.28 13.01
N LEU A 240 -22.97 0.76 13.77
CA LEU A 240 -22.42 1.99 13.20
C LEU A 240 -20.99 1.76 12.66
N ALA A 241 -20.14 1.04 13.40
CA ALA A 241 -18.80 0.69 12.91
C ALA A 241 -18.88 -0.11 11.62
N ASN A 242 -19.76 -1.13 11.55
CA ASN A 242 -19.98 -1.93 10.35
C ASN A 242 -20.47 -1.10 9.15
N GLN A 243 -21.33 -0.10 9.37
CA GLN A 243 -21.76 0.81 8.30
C GLN A 243 -20.64 1.73 7.80
N LEU A 244 -19.64 2.01 8.64
CA LEU A 244 -18.50 2.85 8.31
C LEU A 244 -17.30 2.07 7.76
N MET A 245 -17.28 0.74 7.89
CA MET A 245 -16.23 -0.10 7.32
C MET A 245 -16.20 0.02 5.79
N MET A 246 -15.01 0.15 5.23
CA MET A 246 -14.76 0.17 3.79
C MET A 246 -14.30 -1.17 3.24
N THR A 247 -13.80 -2.03 4.13
CA THR A 247 -13.33 -3.38 3.83
C THR A 247 -13.96 -4.36 4.81
N ASP A 248 -13.74 -5.65 4.58
CA ASP A 248 -14.02 -6.66 5.59
C ASP A 248 -13.24 -6.40 6.89
N LEU A 249 -13.75 -6.94 7.99
CA LEU A 249 -13.11 -6.86 9.29
C LEU A 249 -11.82 -7.67 9.31
N MET A 250 -10.85 -7.21 10.10
CA MET A 250 -9.68 -8.05 10.39
C MET A 250 -10.11 -9.31 11.13
N PRO A 251 -9.45 -10.46 10.89
CA PRO A 251 -9.56 -11.62 11.76
C PRO A 251 -9.27 -11.23 13.21
N ALA A 252 -9.83 -11.98 14.17
CA ALA A 252 -9.57 -11.74 15.59
C ALA A 252 -8.06 -11.60 15.84
N SER A 253 -7.65 -10.41 16.26
CA SER A 253 -6.25 -10.00 16.34
C SER A 253 -5.45 -10.80 17.38
N GLY A 254 -6.12 -11.54 18.26
CA GLY A 254 -5.48 -12.22 19.39
C GLY A 254 -4.89 -11.20 20.37
N VAL A 255 -3.87 -11.59 21.12
CA VAL A 255 -3.16 -10.65 22.00
C VAL A 255 -2.18 -9.83 21.17
N LEU A 256 -2.38 -8.51 21.11
CA LEU A 256 -1.43 -7.58 20.51
C LEU A 256 -0.26 -7.34 21.46
N ASN A 257 0.97 -7.44 20.96
CA ASN A 257 2.17 -7.09 21.70
C ASN A 257 2.43 -5.58 21.70
N ALA A 258 2.00 -4.89 20.64
CA ALA A 258 2.02 -3.44 20.57
C ALA A 258 0.94 -2.92 19.62
N LEU A 259 0.56 -1.67 19.85
CA LEU A 259 -0.27 -0.86 18.97
C LEU A 259 0.51 0.40 18.59
N THR A 260 0.47 0.81 17.33
CA THR A 260 0.99 2.09 16.85
C THR A 260 -0.13 2.87 16.18
N ILE A 261 -0.11 4.20 16.33
CA ILE A 261 -1.05 5.09 15.64
C ILE A 261 -0.22 6.03 14.77
N SER A 262 -0.45 6.05 13.46
CA SER A 262 0.27 6.91 12.50
C SER A 262 -0.68 7.90 11.82
N GLY A 263 -0.17 8.64 10.83
CA GLY A 263 -0.96 9.60 10.08
C GLY A 263 -1.02 10.99 10.70
N GLY A 264 -1.79 11.87 10.07
CA GLY A 264 -1.96 13.27 10.49
C GLY A 264 -2.55 13.37 11.90
N VAL A 265 -3.61 12.60 12.18
CA VAL A 265 -4.23 12.55 13.51
C VAL A 265 -3.32 11.84 14.52
N GLY A 266 -2.66 10.74 14.13
CA GLY A 266 -1.73 10.01 14.99
C GLY A 266 -0.60 10.88 15.52
N THR A 267 -0.11 11.84 14.74
CA THR A 267 0.89 12.82 15.19
C THR A 267 0.44 13.56 16.46
N TYR A 268 -0.83 13.96 16.53
CA TYR A 268 -1.40 14.68 17.67
C TYR A 268 -1.77 13.79 18.86
N VAL A 269 -1.75 12.46 18.69
CA VAL A 269 -1.88 11.53 19.82
C VAL A 269 -0.63 11.58 20.69
N TYR A 270 0.55 11.68 20.07
CA TYR A 270 1.84 11.76 20.79
C TYR A 270 2.31 13.20 21.04
N GLN A 271 1.81 14.17 20.26
CA GLN A 271 2.09 15.60 20.43
C GLN A 271 0.77 16.36 20.58
N PRO A 272 0.14 16.32 21.77
CA PRO A 272 -1.19 16.89 21.98
C PRO A 272 -1.26 18.37 21.60
N ALA A 273 -2.27 18.73 20.82
CA ALA A 273 -2.55 20.12 20.47
C ALA A 273 -3.01 20.91 21.70
N THR A 274 -2.56 22.17 21.79
CA THR A 274 -3.15 23.15 22.71
C THR A 274 -4.59 23.49 22.31
N ASP A 275 -5.36 24.11 23.20
CA ASP A 275 -6.77 24.42 22.93
C ASP A 275 -6.97 25.37 21.75
N ASP A 276 -6.03 26.27 21.50
CA ASP A 276 -6.04 27.18 20.34
C ASP A 276 -5.69 26.47 19.02
N GLU A 277 -5.09 25.28 19.09
CA GLU A 277 -4.66 24.52 17.91
C GLU A 277 -5.66 23.44 17.49
N LEU A 278 -6.75 23.25 18.24
CA LEU A 278 -7.71 22.17 18.02
C LEU A 278 -8.34 22.16 16.62
N PHE A 279 -8.43 23.33 15.98
CA PHE A 279 -9.04 23.52 14.66
C PHE A 279 -8.07 24.14 13.65
N LYS A 280 -6.75 24.12 13.92
CA LYS A 280 -5.77 24.85 13.12
C LYS A 280 -5.69 24.42 11.65
N PHE A 281 -6.08 23.18 11.37
CA PHE A 281 -6.10 22.61 10.02
C PHE A 281 -7.45 22.80 9.30
N GLY A 282 -8.42 23.46 9.94
CA GLY A 282 -9.79 23.59 9.43
C GLY A 282 -10.55 22.27 9.50
N ASP A 283 -10.26 21.43 10.48
CA ASP A 283 -10.89 20.12 10.69
C ASP A 283 -10.89 19.72 12.18
N ILE A 284 -11.44 18.55 12.52
CA ILE A 284 -11.52 18.03 13.89
C ILE A 284 -10.39 17.05 14.22
N GLY A 285 -9.33 16.96 13.40
CA GLY A 285 -8.24 15.99 13.55
C GLY A 285 -7.52 16.06 14.90
N PRO A 286 -7.04 17.25 15.34
CA PRO A 286 -6.41 17.38 16.64
C PRO A 286 -7.36 17.07 17.81
N LEU A 287 -8.65 17.36 17.67
CA LEU A 287 -9.66 17.01 18.66
C LEU A 287 -9.89 15.49 18.73
N LEU A 288 -9.92 14.82 17.58
CA LEU A 288 -9.98 13.35 17.50
C LEU A 288 -8.78 12.69 18.16
N ALA A 289 -7.57 13.21 17.92
CA ALA A 289 -6.37 12.71 18.56
C ALA A 289 -6.43 12.80 20.10
N ARG A 290 -7.00 13.90 20.62
CA ARG A 290 -7.24 14.07 22.05
C ARG A 290 -8.23 13.04 22.60
N SER A 291 -9.33 12.79 21.89
CA SER A 291 -10.31 11.74 22.27
C SER A 291 -9.67 10.35 22.28
N ILE A 292 -8.83 10.02 21.29
CA ILE A 292 -8.09 8.75 21.24
C ILE A 292 -7.14 8.61 22.44
N ALA A 293 -6.35 9.64 22.75
CA ALA A 293 -5.42 9.63 23.88
C ALA A 293 -6.13 9.45 25.24
N ASN A 294 -7.35 9.99 25.37
CA ASN A 294 -8.16 9.88 26.58
C ASN A 294 -9.01 8.59 26.64
N HIS A 295 -9.09 7.83 25.55
CA HIS A 295 -9.95 6.66 25.46
C HIS A 295 -9.44 5.51 26.35
N ALA A 296 -10.29 5.04 27.27
CA ALA A 296 -9.91 4.04 28.26
C ALA A 296 -9.40 2.74 27.61
N GLY A 297 -10.01 2.30 26.51
CA GLY A 297 -9.60 1.10 25.79
C GLY A 297 -8.19 1.20 25.21
N PHE A 298 -7.85 2.32 24.56
CA PHE A 298 -6.52 2.53 24.00
C PHE A 298 -5.45 2.59 25.09
N ASN A 299 -5.78 3.13 26.26
CA ASN A 299 -4.90 3.17 27.42
C ASN A 299 -4.63 1.80 28.07
N THR A 300 -5.41 0.76 27.73
CA THR A 300 -5.10 -0.63 28.13
C THR A 300 -4.10 -1.32 27.21
N GLN A 301 -3.87 -0.78 26.00
CA GLN A 301 -2.98 -1.36 25.01
C GLN A 301 -1.53 -0.90 25.24
N THR A 302 -0.57 -1.70 24.76
CA THR A 302 0.84 -1.28 24.74
C THR A 302 1.07 -0.33 23.56
N LEU A 303 0.70 0.94 23.73
CA LEU A 303 0.89 1.97 22.71
C LEU A 303 2.39 2.29 22.57
N LYS A 304 2.91 2.19 21.36
CA LYS A 304 4.28 2.59 20.99
C LYS A 304 4.21 3.77 20.02
N GLN A 305 5.10 4.73 20.18
CA GLN A 305 5.23 5.82 19.22
C GLN A 305 5.93 5.29 17.95
N PRO A 306 5.34 5.45 16.76
CA PRO A 306 5.97 5.01 15.52
C PRO A 306 7.20 5.88 15.20
N LYS A 307 8.12 5.37 14.39
CA LYS A 307 9.28 6.14 13.92
C LYS A 307 8.84 7.30 13.02
N GLN A 308 7.70 7.16 12.34
CA GLN A 308 7.13 8.12 11.39
C GLN A 308 5.61 8.12 11.50
N THR A 309 4.99 9.29 11.45
CA THR A 309 3.52 9.45 11.49
C THR A 309 2.96 9.94 10.16
N ILE A 310 2.94 11.25 9.90
CA ILE A 310 2.25 11.87 8.76
C ILE A 310 2.81 11.48 7.38
N ARG A 311 4.04 10.96 7.34
CA ARG A 311 4.75 10.55 6.13
C ARG A 311 4.92 9.04 6.00
N ALA A 312 4.32 8.24 6.88
CA ALA A 312 4.46 6.79 6.87
C ALA A 312 4.17 6.23 5.46
N THR A 313 3.07 6.66 4.84
CA THR A 313 2.65 6.19 3.51
C THR A 313 3.69 6.48 2.40
N VAL A 314 4.34 7.65 2.41
CA VAL A 314 5.39 7.97 1.42
C VAL A 314 6.71 7.25 1.75
N ILE A 315 7.01 7.09 3.03
CA ILE A 315 8.26 6.49 3.52
C ILE A 315 8.30 4.97 3.25
N GLY A 316 7.17 4.33 2.95
CA GLY A 316 7.15 2.96 2.42
C GLY A 316 7.52 2.82 0.93
N ALA A 317 7.79 3.92 0.20
CA ALA A 317 7.83 3.90 -1.26
C ALA A 317 9.23 4.02 -1.86
N GLY A 318 9.47 3.28 -2.95
CA GLY A 318 10.44 3.59 -4.02
C GLY A 318 11.88 3.05 -3.88
N ALA A 319 12.18 1.98 -4.61
CA ALA A 319 13.49 1.66 -5.18
C ALA A 319 13.37 0.71 -6.40
N HIS A 320 14.40 0.54 -7.23
CA HIS A 320 14.33 -0.32 -8.41
C HIS A 320 15.62 -1.14 -8.59
N THR A 321 15.51 -2.32 -9.19
CA THR A 321 16.63 -3.17 -9.60
C THR A 321 16.35 -3.70 -11.00
N LEU A 322 17.32 -3.56 -11.90
CA LEU A 322 17.25 -4.17 -13.23
C LEU A 322 17.63 -5.65 -13.13
N SER A 323 16.81 -6.52 -13.71
CA SER A 323 17.03 -7.95 -13.84
C SER A 323 16.88 -8.38 -15.30
N LEU A 324 17.33 -9.59 -15.60
CA LEU A 324 17.12 -10.25 -16.88
C LEU A 324 16.42 -11.58 -16.59
N SER A 325 15.44 -11.96 -17.42
CA SER A 325 14.85 -13.29 -17.28
C SER A 325 15.87 -14.39 -17.59
N GLY A 326 15.55 -15.61 -17.18
CA GLY A 326 16.18 -16.81 -17.70
C GLY A 326 15.99 -16.96 -19.21
N SER A 327 16.68 -17.95 -19.79
CA SER A 327 16.56 -18.34 -21.22
C SER A 327 15.46 -19.37 -21.48
N THR A 328 14.73 -19.72 -20.42
CA THR A 328 13.76 -20.80 -20.33
C THR A 328 12.35 -20.26 -20.08
N ILE A 329 12.08 -19.03 -20.50
CA ILE A 329 10.75 -18.42 -20.44
C ILE A 329 9.74 -19.07 -21.40
N TRP A 330 8.46 -18.84 -21.13
CA TRP A 330 7.34 -19.14 -22.02
C TRP A 330 6.56 -17.87 -22.34
N LEU A 331 6.50 -17.48 -23.61
CA LEU A 331 5.72 -16.34 -24.08
C LEU A 331 4.76 -16.79 -25.19
N LYS A 332 3.45 -16.70 -24.94
CA LYS A 332 2.42 -17.03 -25.92
C LYS A 332 1.46 -15.86 -26.10
N GLU A 333 1.65 -15.16 -27.22
CA GLU A 333 0.74 -14.11 -27.73
C GLU A 333 0.54 -12.93 -26.76
N VAL A 334 1.46 -12.73 -25.83
CA VAL A 334 1.47 -11.56 -24.93
C VAL A 334 2.05 -10.35 -25.67
N GLN A 335 1.31 -9.24 -25.65
CA GLN A 335 1.78 -7.98 -26.23
C GLN A 335 2.70 -7.29 -25.23
N LEU A 336 3.98 -7.16 -25.60
CA LEU A 336 5.02 -6.48 -24.83
C LEU A 336 5.43 -5.18 -25.55
N PRO A 337 5.90 -4.13 -24.83
CA PRO A 337 6.21 -4.11 -23.40
C PRO A 337 4.98 -3.83 -22.52
N ILE A 338 5.06 -4.23 -21.25
CA ILE A 338 4.06 -3.93 -20.23
C ILE A 338 4.76 -3.37 -18.99
N ARG A 339 4.18 -2.36 -18.34
CA ARG A 339 4.79 -1.65 -17.20
C ARG A 339 3.91 -1.68 -15.96
N ASN A 340 4.54 -1.51 -14.80
CA ASN A 340 3.91 -1.38 -13.48
C ASN A 340 2.93 -2.53 -13.19
N ILE A 341 3.33 -3.77 -13.48
CA ILE A 341 2.55 -4.97 -13.16
C ILE A 341 2.77 -5.31 -11.68
N PRO A 342 1.75 -5.30 -10.82
CA PRO A 342 1.89 -5.73 -9.42
C PRO A 342 2.24 -7.22 -9.36
N VAL A 343 3.19 -7.58 -8.49
CA VAL A 343 3.62 -8.96 -8.26
C VAL A 343 2.98 -9.50 -7.00
N ILE A 344 2.18 -10.55 -7.16
CA ILE A 344 1.40 -11.18 -6.10
C ILE A 344 2.15 -12.41 -5.60
N HIS A 345 2.71 -12.25 -4.40
CA HIS A 345 3.49 -13.29 -3.75
C HIS A 345 2.60 -14.29 -3.01
N THR A 346 2.94 -15.57 -3.14
CA THR A 346 2.44 -16.61 -2.23
C THR A 346 3.38 -16.76 -1.03
N LYS A 347 2.80 -16.91 0.17
CA LYS A 347 3.53 -17.21 1.42
C LYS A 347 3.59 -18.72 1.73
N VAL A 348 3.04 -19.54 0.85
CA VAL A 348 2.91 -21.00 1.05
C VAL A 348 4.22 -21.70 0.67
N SER A 349 4.56 -22.76 1.41
CA SER A 349 5.68 -23.63 1.06
C SER A 349 5.41 -24.42 -0.22
N GLY A 350 6.41 -24.53 -1.08
CA GLY A 350 6.39 -25.41 -2.25
C GLY A 350 6.78 -26.85 -1.92
N ASP A 351 7.20 -27.13 -0.69
CA ASP A 351 7.61 -28.47 -0.24
C ASP A 351 7.25 -28.71 1.24
N PRO A 352 6.26 -29.57 1.54
CA PRO A 352 5.29 -30.12 0.59
C PRO A 352 4.38 -29.01 0.05
N LEU A 353 3.97 -29.11 -1.22
CA LEU A 353 3.00 -28.19 -1.80
C LEU A 353 1.56 -28.67 -1.52
N ASP A 354 0.80 -27.83 -0.83
CA ASP A 354 -0.66 -27.94 -0.75
C ASP A 354 -1.32 -27.02 -1.78
N LYS A 355 -2.16 -27.61 -2.64
CA LYS A 355 -2.85 -26.90 -3.72
C LYS A 355 -3.88 -25.91 -3.20
N ASP A 356 -4.66 -26.30 -2.19
CA ASP A 356 -5.75 -25.48 -1.68
C ASP A 356 -5.20 -24.32 -0.85
N GLU A 357 -4.11 -24.55 -0.12
CA GLU A 357 -3.37 -23.49 0.58
C GLU A 357 -2.79 -22.48 -0.41
N LEU A 358 -2.12 -22.94 -1.48
CA LEU A 358 -1.56 -22.05 -2.51
C LEU A 358 -2.65 -21.20 -3.19
N LEU A 359 -3.79 -21.82 -3.49
CA LEU A 359 -4.94 -21.15 -4.08
C LEU A 359 -5.49 -20.05 -3.16
N SER A 360 -5.68 -20.37 -1.88
CA SER A 360 -6.18 -19.43 -0.88
C SER A 360 -5.20 -18.28 -0.67
N ALA A 361 -3.88 -18.56 -0.67
CA ALA A 361 -2.84 -17.56 -0.52
C ALA A 361 -2.81 -16.57 -1.69
N TRP A 362 -2.95 -17.02 -2.93
CA TRP A 362 -3.06 -16.10 -4.07
C TRP A 362 -4.31 -15.23 -3.99
N GLN A 363 -5.46 -15.79 -3.60
CA GLN A 363 -6.71 -15.02 -3.44
C GLN A 363 -6.58 -13.94 -2.37
N GLN A 364 -5.98 -14.28 -1.23
CA GLN A 364 -5.70 -13.34 -0.16
C GLN A 364 -4.73 -12.24 -0.64
N ALA A 365 -3.64 -12.61 -1.30
CA ALA A 365 -2.64 -11.66 -1.75
C ALA A 365 -3.17 -10.69 -2.84
N VAL A 366 -4.04 -11.17 -3.74
CA VAL A 366 -4.77 -10.31 -4.69
C VAL A 366 -5.64 -9.27 -3.95
N THR A 367 -6.36 -9.70 -2.92
CA THR A 367 -7.21 -8.82 -2.10
C THR A 367 -6.37 -7.78 -1.36
N GLN A 368 -5.24 -8.18 -0.77
CA GLN A 368 -4.33 -7.28 -0.06
C GLN A 368 -3.70 -6.22 -0.95
N HIS A 369 -3.62 -6.46 -2.26
CA HIS A 369 -3.15 -5.47 -3.25
C HIS A 369 -4.30 -4.65 -3.87
N ASP A 370 -5.53 -4.78 -3.36
CA ASP A 370 -6.75 -4.13 -3.87
C ASP A 370 -7.01 -4.42 -5.36
N LEU A 371 -6.64 -5.62 -5.82
CA LEU A 371 -6.81 -6.02 -7.22
C LEU A 371 -8.10 -6.82 -7.41
N LEU A 372 -8.74 -6.60 -8.56
CA LEU A 372 -9.85 -7.41 -9.04
C LEU A 372 -9.30 -8.53 -9.91
N ALA A 373 -9.27 -9.75 -9.36
CA ALA A 373 -8.69 -10.94 -10.01
C ALA A 373 -9.22 -11.17 -11.44
N GLU A 374 -10.47 -10.79 -11.70
CA GLU A 374 -11.21 -10.96 -12.96
C GLU A 374 -11.01 -9.82 -13.98
N LYS A 375 -10.35 -8.71 -13.61
CA LYS A 375 -10.18 -7.54 -14.49
C LYS A 375 -8.76 -7.02 -14.57
N ASP A 376 -8.06 -6.97 -13.44
CA ASP A 376 -6.77 -6.32 -13.35
C ASP A 376 -5.65 -7.22 -13.89
N LEU A 377 -4.57 -6.58 -14.33
CA LEU A 377 -3.35 -7.25 -14.71
C LEU A 377 -2.43 -7.37 -13.50
N TYR A 378 -1.92 -8.58 -13.26
CA TYR A 378 -0.98 -8.88 -12.19
C TYR A 378 -0.10 -10.07 -12.58
N ALA A 379 1.00 -10.24 -11.86
CA ALA A 379 1.88 -11.38 -11.99
C ALA A 379 1.80 -12.24 -10.73
N LEU A 380 1.61 -13.56 -10.86
CA LEU A 380 1.63 -14.49 -9.74
C LEU A 380 3.03 -15.06 -9.55
N THR A 381 3.51 -15.12 -8.30
CA THR A 381 4.74 -15.89 -8.01
C THR A 381 4.43 -17.32 -7.63
N LEU A 382 5.40 -18.20 -7.89
CA LEU A 382 5.42 -19.55 -7.34
C LEU A 382 6.09 -19.58 -5.97
N PRO A 383 5.86 -20.63 -5.15
CA PRO A 383 6.59 -20.82 -3.91
C PRO A 383 8.11 -20.82 -4.11
N ASN A 384 8.84 -20.12 -3.24
CA ASN A 384 10.29 -19.92 -3.38
C ASN A 384 11.10 -21.22 -3.30
N ASN A 385 10.63 -22.21 -2.54
CA ASN A 385 11.26 -23.51 -2.37
C ASN A 385 10.60 -24.61 -3.21
N LEU A 386 9.79 -24.26 -4.22
CA LEU A 386 9.16 -25.25 -5.11
C LEU A 386 10.22 -26.15 -5.76
N PRO A 387 10.17 -27.47 -5.57
CA PRO A 387 11.09 -28.39 -6.23
C PRO A 387 10.89 -28.41 -7.75
N VAL A 388 11.96 -28.38 -8.54
CA VAL A 388 11.91 -28.54 -10.01
C VAL A 388 11.76 -30.01 -10.37
N THR A 389 10.64 -30.60 -9.96
CA THR A 389 10.26 -31.98 -10.29
C THR A 389 8.93 -31.99 -11.03
N TYR A 390 8.73 -32.95 -11.93
CA TYR A 390 7.49 -33.05 -12.70
C TYR A 390 6.23 -33.06 -11.82
N ARG A 391 6.26 -33.81 -10.70
CA ARG A 391 5.14 -33.90 -9.76
C ARG A 391 4.80 -32.55 -9.13
N ALA A 392 5.80 -31.82 -8.61
CA ALA A 392 5.58 -30.51 -8.00
C ALA A 392 5.08 -29.48 -9.02
N ILE A 393 5.66 -29.46 -10.23
CA ILE A 393 5.22 -28.58 -11.31
C ILE A 393 3.76 -28.89 -11.70
N GLN A 394 3.38 -30.17 -11.80
CA GLN A 394 2.01 -30.56 -12.12
C GLN A 394 1.01 -30.11 -11.05
N GLN A 395 1.36 -30.23 -9.76
CA GLN A 395 0.52 -29.71 -8.68
C GLN A 395 0.35 -28.18 -8.75
N CYS A 396 1.42 -27.44 -9.09
CA CYS A 396 1.30 -26.00 -9.36
C CYS A 396 0.40 -25.69 -10.55
N VAL A 397 0.50 -26.45 -11.64
CA VAL A 397 -0.38 -26.30 -12.81
C VAL A 397 -1.84 -26.48 -12.41
N GLU A 398 -2.17 -27.51 -11.62
CA GLU A 398 -3.53 -27.74 -11.14
C GLU A 398 -4.05 -26.60 -10.25
N ALA A 399 -3.18 -26.01 -9.41
CA ALA A 399 -3.52 -24.83 -8.61
C ALA A 399 -3.83 -23.61 -9.50
N LEU A 400 -2.97 -23.33 -10.49
CA LEU A 400 -3.13 -22.21 -11.44
C LEU A 400 -4.39 -22.36 -12.29
N VAL A 401 -4.70 -23.57 -12.74
CA VAL A 401 -5.93 -23.86 -13.48
C VAL A 401 -7.15 -23.63 -12.60
N SER A 402 -7.10 -24.04 -11.34
CA SER A 402 -8.20 -23.81 -10.38
C SER A 402 -8.39 -22.32 -10.09
N PHE A 403 -7.30 -21.57 -9.93
CA PHE A 403 -7.33 -20.13 -9.72
C PHE A 403 -7.92 -19.39 -10.93
N THR A 404 -7.44 -19.71 -12.15
CA THR A 404 -7.93 -19.08 -13.39
C THR A 404 -9.38 -19.46 -13.73
N ALA A 405 -9.83 -20.67 -13.37
CA ALA A 405 -11.22 -21.07 -13.52
C ALA A 405 -12.17 -20.28 -12.59
N ARG A 406 -11.72 -19.89 -11.39
CA ARG A 406 -12.50 -19.05 -10.47
C ARG A 406 -12.59 -17.60 -10.93
N HIS A 407 -11.56 -17.10 -11.64
CA HIS A 407 -11.44 -15.71 -12.04
C HIS A 407 -11.17 -15.62 -13.54
N THR A 408 -12.25 -15.60 -14.33
CA THR A 408 -12.13 -15.37 -15.78
C THR A 408 -11.69 -13.94 -16.02
N ASN A 409 -10.50 -13.76 -16.59
CA ASN A 409 -9.88 -12.45 -16.83
C ASN A 409 -9.34 -12.41 -18.26
N SER A 410 -9.57 -11.31 -18.97
CA SER A 410 -9.12 -11.11 -20.35
C SER A 410 -7.65 -10.68 -20.47
N GLN A 411 -7.04 -10.24 -19.37
CA GLN A 411 -5.62 -9.90 -19.29
C GLN A 411 -4.75 -11.16 -19.39
N PRO A 412 -3.50 -11.05 -19.91
CA PRO A 412 -2.56 -12.16 -19.92
C PRO A 412 -2.34 -12.72 -18.51
N LEU A 413 -2.20 -14.05 -18.39
CA LEU A 413 -1.71 -14.66 -17.17
C LEU A 413 -0.19 -14.50 -17.14
N ILE A 414 0.34 -13.82 -16.13
CA ILE A 414 1.78 -13.63 -15.95
C ILE A 414 2.22 -14.42 -14.71
N ILE A 415 3.25 -15.24 -14.86
CA ILE A 415 3.84 -16.05 -13.80
C ILE A 415 5.31 -15.70 -13.67
N ILE A 416 5.73 -15.38 -12.46
CA ILE A 416 7.13 -15.13 -12.11
C ILE A 416 7.64 -16.29 -11.25
N ALA A 417 8.75 -16.88 -11.65
CA ALA A 417 9.39 -17.96 -10.92
C ALA A 417 10.85 -17.60 -10.62
N ARG A 418 11.29 -17.95 -9.41
CA ARG A 418 12.71 -17.87 -9.05
C ARG A 418 13.51 -19.04 -9.64
N GLN A 419 12.86 -20.20 -9.79
CA GLN A 419 13.47 -21.41 -10.31
C GLN A 419 13.45 -21.40 -11.84
N ASP A 420 14.44 -22.04 -12.46
CA ASP A 420 14.46 -22.35 -13.90
C ASP A 420 13.43 -23.45 -14.21
N LEU A 421 12.23 -23.06 -14.64
CA LEU A 421 11.12 -23.97 -14.93
C LEU A 421 10.11 -23.44 -15.97
N GLY A 422 10.37 -22.30 -16.59
CA GLY A 422 9.40 -21.52 -17.35
C GLY A 422 8.83 -22.29 -18.55
N LYS A 423 9.69 -22.96 -19.31
CA LYS A 423 9.33 -23.77 -20.49
C LYS A 423 8.46 -24.95 -20.07
N VAL A 424 8.87 -25.71 -19.05
CA VAL A 424 8.13 -26.90 -18.61
C VAL A 424 6.77 -26.50 -18.05
N LEU A 425 6.71 -25.46 -17.21
CA LEU A 425 5.44 -24.96 -16.68
C LEU A 425 4.53 -24.43 -17.79
N GLY A 426 5.07 -23.62 -18.70
CA GLY A 426 4.33 -23.07 -19.83
C GLY A 426 3.75 -24.16 -20.74
N MET A 427 4.53 -25.19 -21.06
CA MET A 427 4.07 -26.33 -21.87
C MET A 427 2.92 -27.10 -21.22
N LEU A 428 2.94 -27.27 -19.89
CA LEU A 428 1.90 -28.00 -19.16
C LEU A 428 0.65 -27.15 -18.89
N LEU A 429 0.82 -25.84 -18.70
CA LEU A 429 -0.25 -24.93 -18.34
C LEU A 429 -1.00 -24.39 -19.56
N GLN A 430 -0.29 -23.94 -20.60
CA GLN A 430 -0.87 -23.27 -21.77
C GLN A 430 -2.06 -24.03 -22.39
N PRO A 431 -2.01 -25.37 -22.58
CA PRO A 431 -3.12 -26.12 -23.17
C PRO A 431 -4.40 -26.07 -22.33
N GLN A 432 -4.31 -25.76 -21.04
CA GLN A 432 -5.44 -25.74 -20.10
C GLN A 432 -6.10 -24.36 -19.98
N LEU A 433 -5.52 -23.30 -20.56
CA LEU A 433 -5.97 -21.92 -20.38
C LEU A 433 -7.01 -21.44 -21.40
N SER A 434 -7.63 -22.32 -22.19
CA SER A 434 -8.71 -22.00 -23.14
C SER A 434 -8.43 -20.78 -24.05
N GLY A 435 -7.19 -20.63 -24.51
CA GLY A 435 -6.78 -19.52 -25.39
C GLY A 435 -6.37 -18.22 -24.69
N ARG A 436 -6.40 -18.16 -23.36
CA ARG A 436 -5.82 -17.03 -22.61
C ARG A 436 -4.30 -16.99 -22.84
N THR A 437 -3.79 -15.78 -23.10
CA THR A 437 -2.36 -15.53 -23.31
C THR A 437 -1.58 -15.75 -22.01
N LEU A 438 -0.34 -16.25 -22.13
CA LEU A 438 0.48 -16.66 -21.00
C LEU A 438 1.91 -16.14 -21.16
N ALA A 439 2.43 -15.55 -20.09
CA ALA A 439 3.85 -15.33 -19.87
C ALA A 439 4.29 -16.09 -18.62
N VAL A 440 5.26 -17.00 -18.76
CA VAL A 440 6.00 -17.57 -17.63
C VAL A 440 7.43 -17.07 -17.73
N ILE A 441 7.85 -16.27 -16.76
CA ILE A 441 9.17 -15.66 -16.72
C ILE A 441 9.88 -16.24 -15.50
N ASP A 442 10.96 -16.96 -15.73
CA ASP A 442 11.74 -17.63 -14.71
C ASP A 442 13.08 -16.95 -14.44
N GLU A 443 13.74 -17.42 -13.37
CA GLU A 443 14.99 -16.87 -12.83
C GLU A 443 14.90 -15.39 -12.41
N VAL A 444 13.69 -14.92 -12.10
CA VAL A 444 13.46 -13.56 -11.60
C VAL A 444 13.12 -13.62 -10.11
N ILE A 445 13.83 -12.83 -9.31
CA ILE A 445 13.61 -12.71 -7.88
C ILE A 445 12.83 -11.43 -7.62
N THR A 446 11.66 -11.55 -6.98
CA THR A 446 10.81 -10.46 -6.52
C THR A 446 10.48 -10.61 -5.03
N ARG A 447 9.87 -9.59 -4.43
CA ARG A 447 9.42 -9.52 -3.04
C ARG A 447 7.98 -9.02 -2.96
N GLU A 448 7.37 -9.22 -1.80
CA GLU A 448 6.03 -8.68 -1.51
C GLU A 448 6.01 -7.16 -1.72
N GLY A 449 5.02 -6.69 -2.47
CA GLY A 449 4.87 -5.27 -2.85
C GLY A 449 5.75 -4.82 -4.03
N ASP A 450 6.48 -5.73 -4.68
CA ASP A 450 7.16 -5.42 -5.93
C ASP A 450 6.19 -5.28 -7.10
N TYR A 451 6.59 -4.45 -8.05
CA TYR A 451 6.03 -4.29 -9.37
C TYR A 451 7.09 -4.69 -10.39
N ILE A 452 6.68 -5.07 -11.60
CA ILE A 452 7.59 -5.35 -12.70
C ILE A 452 7.21 -4.60 -13.97
N ASP A 453 8.23 -4.20 -14.72
CA ASP A 453 8.10 -3.90 -16.14
C ASP A 453 8.70 -5.06 -16.94
N ILE A 454 7.98 -5.50 -17.97
CA ILE A 454 8.44 -6.48 -18.94
C ILE A 454 8.69 -5.73 -20.25
N GLY A 455 9.95 -5.64 -20.66
CA GLY A 455 10.31 -4.98 -21.91
C GLY A 455 10.11 -5.86 -23.14
N ASN A 456 10.54 -5.34 -24.29
CA ASN A 456 10.46 -6.10 -25.55
C ASN A 456 11.35 -7.34 -25.53
N PRO A 457 10.92 -8.46 -26.12
CA PRO A 457 11.76 -9.65 -26.22
C PRO A 457 13.06 -9.38 -26.99
N LEU A 458 14.14 -9.98 -26.50
CA LEU A 458 15.46 -9.97 -27.11
C LEU A 458 15.73 -11.34 -27.74
N PHE A 459 16.72 -11.40 -28.64
CA PHE A 459 17.22 -12.65 -29.22
C PHE A 459 16.12 -13.57 -29.80
N GLY A 460 15.14 -12.99 -30.51
CA GLY A 460 14.08 -13.78 -31.15
C GLY A 460 13.00 -14.33 -30.20
N GLY A 461 12.91 -13.82 -28.96
CA GLY A 461 11.86 -14.20 -28.02
C GLY A 461 12.31 -15.09 -26.86
N GLU A 462 13.61 -15.41 -26.79
CA GLU A 462 14.17 -16.32 -25.78
C GLU A 462 14.36 -15.68 -24.40
N ILE A 463 14.49 -14.35 -24.35
CA ILE A 463 14.79 -13.59 -23.13
C ILE A 463 13.99 -12.28 -23.16
N VAL A 464 13.53 -11.82 -21.99
CA VAL A 464 12.92 -10.50 -21.81
C VAL A 464 13.66 -9.70 -20.74
N PRO A 465 13.90 -8.39 -20.95
CA PRO A 465 14.41 -7.52 -19.90
C PRO A 465 13.31 -7.24 -18.88
N ILE A 466 13.65 -7.40 -17.59
CA ILE A 466 12.71 -7.23 -16.48
C ILE A 466 13.22 -6.14 -15.55
N THR A 467 12.42 -5.10 -15.34
CA THR A 467 12.72 -4.10 -14.30
C THR A 467 11.88 -4.44 -13.07
N VAL A 468 12.52 -4.80 -11.97
CA VAL A 468 11.84 -4.98 -10.68
C VAL A 468 11.81 -3.63 -9.96
N LYS A 469 10.61 -3.25 -9.54
CA LYS A 469 10.25 -1.96 -8.99
C LYS A 469 9.66 -2.18 -7.60
N SER A 470 10.43 -1.91 -6.56
CA SER A 470 9.97 -2.10 -5.18
C SER A 470 9.30 -0.83 -4.66
N LEU A 471 8.14 -0.99 -4.04
CA LEU A 471 7.75 -0.07 -2.99
C LEU A 471 8.72 -0.34 -1.83
N ALA A 472 9.70 0.54 -1.65
CA ALA A 472 10.82 0.30 -0.73
C ALA A 472 10.36 0.26 0.73
N PHE A 473 10.06 -0.94 1.19
CA PHE A 473 9.88 -1.25 2.59
C PHE A 473 11.25 -1.61 3.19
N PRO A 474 11.79 -0.81 4.12
CA PRO A 474 13.01 -1.19 4.82
C PRO A 474 12.77 -2.50 5.59
N SER A 475 13.77 -3.40 5.53
CA SER A 475 13.82 -4.66 6.28
C SER A 475 14.43 -4.45 7.66
#